data_AF-A0A350DCF6-F1
#
_entry.id   AF-A0A350DCF6-F1
#
_cell.length_a   1.000
_cell.length_b   1.000
_cell.length_c   1.000
_cell.angle_alpha   90.00
_cell.angle_beta   90.00
_cell.angle_gamma   90.00
#
_symmetry.space_group_name_H-M   'P 1'
#
loop_
_entity.id
_entity.type
_entity.pdbx_description
1 polymer ?
#
loop_
_entity_poly.entity_id
_entity_poly.type
_entity_poly.pdbx_seq_one_letter_code
_entity_poly.pdbx_strand_id
1 'polypeptide(L)' 'QQADAVLAVGTSLMVYSGYRFCRDAHAMGLPVASLSLGVTRADGFLTHQWRAPLTPVLEYAVGRLKKG' A
#
# COMPACT_ATOMS: atom_id res chain seq x y z
N GLN A 1 -0.79 8.84 15.04
CA GLN A 1 -1.42 8.42 13.77
C GLN A 1 -2.55 7.47 14.12
N GLN A 2 -3.71 7.55 13.46
CA GLN A 2 -4.94 6.80 13.79
C GLN A 2 -5.35 5.80 12.69
N ALA A 3 -4.44 5.44 11.78
CA ALA A 3 -4.75 4.52 10.70
C ALA A 3 -4.62 3.07 11.17
N ASP A 4 -5.55 2.21 10.76
CA ASP A 4 -5.51 0.77 11.07
C ASP A 4 -4.63 -0.04 10.10
N ALA A 5 -4.21 0.55 8.97
CA ALA A 5 -3.34 -0.07 7.97
C ALA A 5 -2.72 0.98 7.04
N VAL A 6 -1.71 0.58 6.26
CA VAL A 6 -1.09 1.40 5.20
C VAL A 6 -1.16 0.69 3.85
N LEU A 7 -1.66 1.37 2.82
CA LEU A 7 -1.64 0.91 1.44
C LEU A 7 -0.74 1.84 0.60
N ALA A 8 0.37 1.30 0.09
CA ALA A 8 1.26 1.99 -0.85
C ALA A 8 0.82 1.74 -2.29
N VAL A 9 0.43 2.79 -3.02
CA VAL A 9 -0.09 2.70 -4.40
C VAL A 9 0.87 3.36 -5.37
N GLY A 10 1.35 2.62 -6.38
CA GLY A 10 2.13 3.18 -7.48
C GLY A 10 3.47 3.83 -7.09
N THR A 11 4.05 3.45 -5.96
CA THR A 11 5.29 4.03 -5.43
C THR A 11 6.33 2.95 -5.15
N SER A 12 7.60 3.26 -5.43
CA SER A 12 8.73 2.38 -5.10
C SER A 12 9.13 2.46 -3.63
N LEU A 13 8.66 3.48 -2.89
CA LEU A 13 9.06 3.77 -1.52
C LEU A 13 10.58 3.91 -1.32
N MET A 14 11.34 4.22 -2.38
CA MET A 14 12.80 4.36 -2.26
C MET A 14 13.17 5.58 -1.40
N VAL A 15 12.42 6.68 -1.57
CA VAL A 15 12.59 7.89 -0.76
C VAL A 15 12.01 7.71 0.64
N TYR A 16 12.72 8.23 1.64
CA TYR A 16 12.38 8.00 3.05
C TYR A 16 11.05 8.65 3.48
N SER A 17 10.67 9.77 2.86
CA SER A 17 9.48 10.55 3.23
C SER A 17 8.18 9.73 3.18
N GLY A 18 8.03 8.85 2.18
CA GLY A 18 6.93 7.90 2.08
C GLY A 18 7.20 6.58 2.79
N TYR A 19 8.43 6.07 2.71
CA TYR A 19 8.83 4.79 3.33
C TYR A 19 8.62 4.75 4.84
N ARG A 20 8.87 5.87 5.54
CA ARG A 20 8.72 5.95 7.00
C ARG A 20 7.33 5.53 7.48
N PHE A 21 6.26 5.82 6.71
CA PHE A 21 4.91 5.40 7.09
C PHE A 21 4.73 3.88 7.07
N CYS A 22 5.27 3.21 6.06
CA CYS A 22 5.25 1.74 5.98
C CYS A 22 6.08 1.11 7.10
N ARG A 23 7.27 1.68 7.36
CA ARG A 23 8.16 1.22 8.43
C ARG A 23 7.51 1.39 9.81
N ASP A 24 6.94 2.56 10.08
CA ASP A 24 6.33 2.86 11.38
C ASP A 24 5.06 1.99 11.60
N ALA A 25 4.24 1.80 10.56
CA ALA A 25 3.10 0.87 10.61
C ALA A 25 3.52 -0.58 10.90
N HIS A 26 4.57 -1.06 10.22
CA HIS A 26 5.13 -2.39 10.47
C HIS A 26 5.63 -2.53 11.92
N ALA A 27 6.34 -1.52 12.44
CA ALA A 27 6.81 -1.51 13.83
C ALA A 27 5.65 -1.52 14.86
N MET A 28 4.48 -0.98 14.49
CA MET A 28 3.27 -1.02 15.29
C MET A 28 2.45 -2.32 15.11
N GLY A 29 2.92 -3.26 14.28
CA GLY A 29 2.20 -4.49 13.95
C GLY A 29 0.98 -4.27 13.06
N LEU A 30 0.86 -3.10 12.42
CA LEU A 30 -0.25 -2.79 11.53
C LEU A 30 -0.01 -3.39 10.14
N PRO A 31 -1.07 -3.84 9.44
CA PRO A 31 -0.95 -4.33 8.08
C PRO A 31 -0.38 -3.28 7.12
N VAL A 32 0.59 -3.70 6.32
CA VAL A 32 1.17 -2.89 5.24
C VAL A 32 0.96 -3.61 3.93
N ALA A 33 0.36 -2.93 2.95
CA ALA A 33 0.09 -3.50 1.64
C ALA A 33 0.65 -2.64 0.51
N SER A 34 0.94 -3.28 -0.63
CA SER A 34 1.31 -2.59 -1.86
C SER A 34 0.38 -2.94 -3.01
N LEU A 35 0.02 -1.93 -3.81
CA LEU A 35 -0.55 -2.09 -5.15
C LEU A 35 0.40 -1.42 -6.15
N SER A 36 1.22 -2.23 -6.82
CA SER A 36 2.15 -1.75 -7.84
C SER A 36 2.65 -2.91 -8.73
N LEU A 37 3.09 -2.60 -9.96
CA LEU A 37 3.75 -3.58 -10.83
C LEU A 37 5.24 -3.73 -10.53
N GLY A 38 5.83 -2.71 -9.89
CA GLY A 38 7.26 -2.66 -9.57
C GLY A 38 7.64 -3.40 -8.29
N VAL A 39 8.88 -3.19 -7.87
CA VAL A 39 9.40 -3.58 -6.55
C VAL A 39 9.26 -2.39 -5.62
N THR A 40 8.90 -2.64 -4.36
CA THR A 40 8.91 -1.59 -3.33
C THR A 40 9.99 -1.84 -2.29
N ARG A 41 10.52 -0.77 -1.70
CA ARG A 41 11.45 -0.86 -0.57
C ARG A 41 10.84 -1.60 0.64
N ALA A 42 9.52 -1.68 0.73
CA ALA A 42 8.81 -2.34 1.82
C ALA A 42 8.54 -3.83 1.58
N ASP A 43 8.90 -4.39 0.41
CA ASP A 43 8.55 -5.77 0.01
C ASP A 43 8.92 -6.83 1.07
N GLY A 44 10.01 -6.60 1.83
CA GLY A 44 10.45 -7.51 2.89
C GLY A 44 9.52 -7.62 4.11
N PHE A 45 8.52 -6.75 4.25
CA PHE A 45 7.60 -6.75 5.40
C PHE A 45 6.13 -6.46 5.02
N LEU A 46 5.77 -6.54 3.74
CA LEU A 46 4.39 -6.41 3.32
C LEU A 46 3.54 -7.57 3.85
N THR A 47 2.36 -7.24 4.38
CA THR A 47 1.30 -8.20 4.69
C THR A 47 0.58 -8.66 3.42
N HIS A 48 0.42 -7.75 2.44
CA HIS A 48 -0.22 -8.06 1.14
C HIS A 48 0.47 -7.33 -0.01
N GLN A 49 0.58 -7.98 -1.17
CA GLN A 49 1.11 -7.38 -2.38
C GLN A 49 0.24 -7.74 -3.58
N TRP A 50 -0.33 -6.72 -4.22
CA TRP A 50 -1.07 -6.85 -5.48
C TRP A 50 -0.25 -6.31 -6.63
N ARG A 51 0.03 -7.17 -7.62
CA ARG A 51 0.70 -6.81 -8.87
C ARG A 51 -0.33 -6.71 -9.99
N ALA A 52 -0.86 -5.51 -10.18
CA ALA A 52 -1.87 -5.23 -11.18
C ALA A 52 -1.79 -3.78 -11.69
N PRO A 53 -2.30 -3.49 -12.90
CA PRO A 53 -2.42 -2.11 -13.39
C PRO A 53 -3.30 -1.27 -12.45
N LEU A 54 -2.85 -0.06 -12.12
CA LEU A 54 -3.50 0.79 -11.11
C LEU A 54 -4.90 1.22 -11.53
N THR A 55 -5.05 1.78 -12.73
CA THR A 55 -6.30 2.35 -13.21
C THR A 55 -7.48 1.39 -13.10
N PRO A 56 -7.47 0.19 -13.71
CA PRO A 56 -8.62 -0.72 -13.63
C PRO A 56 -8.92 -1.19 -12.20
N VAL A 57 -7.88 -1.37 -11.36
CA VAL A 57 -8.06 -1.79 -9.96
C VAL A 57 -8.70 -0.68 -9.14
N LEU A 58 -8.23 0.56 -9.27
CA LEU A 58 -8.74 1.70 -8.51
C LEU A 58 -10.15 2.10 -8.98
N GLU A 59 -10.42 2.07 -10.29
CA GLU A 59 -11.78 2.27 -10.82
C GLU A 59 -12.76 1.26 -10.26
N TYR A 60 -12.38 -0.02 -10.26
CA TYR A 60 -13.18 -1.09 -9.66
C TYR A 60 -13.39 -0.87 -8.16
N ALA A 61 -12.32 -0.54 -7.41
CA ALA A 61 -12.39 -0.31 -5.97
C ALA A 61 -13.32 0.85 -5.60
N VAL A 62 -13.22 1.98 -6.31
CA VAL A 62 -14.12 3.13 -6.12
C VAL A 62 -15.56 2.74 -6.43
N GLY A 63 -15.80 1.95 -7.49
CA GLY A 63 -17.13 1.44 -7.81
C GLY A 63 -17.72 0.51 -6.73
N ARG A 64 -16.87 -0.23 -6.01
CA ARG A 64 -17.27 -1.09 -4.89
C ARG A 64 -17.59 -0.28 -3.63
N LEU A 65 -16.77 0.73 -3.31
CA LEU A 65 -16.93 1.57 -2.13
C LEU A 65 -18.19 2.44 -2.20
N LYS A 66 -18.56 2.94 -3.39
CA LYS A 66 -19.77 3.74 -3.58
C LYS A 66 -21.08 2.94 -3.50
N LYS A 67 -21.00 1.60 -3.54
CA LYS A 67 -22.16 0.70 -3.49
C LYS A 67 -22.40 0.09 -2.12
N GLY A 68 -21.50 0.30 -1.17
CA GLY A 68 -21.69 0.00 0.25
C GLY A 68 -22.15 1.25 0.98
#